data_AF-A0A6G1YNY9-F1
#
_entry.id   AF-A0A6G1YNY9-F1
#
_cell.length_a   1.000
_cell.length_b   1.000
_cell.length_c   1.000
_cell.angle_alpha   90.00
_cell.angle_beta   90.00
_cell.angle_gamma   90.00
#
_symmetry.space_group_name_H-M   'P 1'
#
loop_
_entity.id
_entity.type
_entity.pdbx_description
1 polymer ?
#
loop_
_entity_poly.entity_id
_entity_poly.type
_entity_poly.pdbx_seq_one_letter_code
_entity_poly.pdbx_strand_id
1 'polypeptide(L)'
;MNKYIEQDLQKQQKQQPQQIPVGMITERDVVNRIAIDPSNVYVSVRELISKPLITIFENSSLMDAIHSMQPKNIRRLVVTDYSSKCVINIA
;
A
#
# COMPACT_ATOMS: atom_id res chain seq x y z
N MET A 1 -30.65 -16.62 29.11
CA MET A 1 -29.82 -15.42 29.30
C MET A 1 -28.42 -15.93 29.62
N ASN A 2 -27.46 -16.09 28.70
CA ASN A 2 -27.09 -15.26 27.57
C ASN A 2 -26.57 -16.10 26.37
N LYS A 3 -27.40 -16.22 25.32
CA LYS A 3 -26.96 -16.54 23.95
C LYS A 3 -26.57 -15.26 23.19
N TYR A 4 -26.98 -14.10 23.70
CA TYR A 4 -26.78 -12.79 23.08
C TYR A 4 -25.36 -12.24 23.27
N ILE A 5 -24.73 -12.46 24.44
CA ILE A 5 -23.35 -11.99 24.69
C ILE A 5 -22.33 -12.73 23.80
N GLU A 6 -22.51 -14.05 23.63
CA GLU A 6 -21.68 -14.87 22.73
C GLU A 6 -21.80 -14.44 21.26
N GLN A 7 -23.00 -14.03 20.83
CA GLN A 7 -23.24 -13.56 19.46
C GLN A 7 -22.57 -12.21 19.18
N ASP A 8 -22.42 -11.36 20.18
CA ASP A 8 -21.74 -10.07 20.01
C ASP A 8 -20.21 -10.19 20.05
N LEU A 9 -19.67 -11.18 20.79
CA LEU A 9 -18.25 -11.58 20.69
C LEU A 9 -17.91 -12.17 19.31
N GLN A 10 -18.82 -12.94 18.71
CA GLN A 10 -18.62 -13.50 17.37
C GLN A 10 -18.76 -12.45 16.24
N LYS A 11 -19.57 -11.39 16.44
CA LYS A 11 -19.68 -10.27 15.46
C LYS A 11 -18.44 -9.38 15.43
N GLN A 12 -17.64 -9.36 16.50
CA GLN A 12 -16.37 -8.64 16.56
C GLN A 12 -15.22 -9.37 15.84
N GLN A 13 -15.43 -10.62 15.42
CA GLN A 13 -14.52 -11.37 14.54
C GLN A 13 -14.93 -11.31 13.06
N LYS A 14 -15.61 -10.24 12.62
CA LYS A 14 -15.67 -9.94 11.18
C LYS A 14 -14.24 -9.69 10.72
N GLN A 15 -13.66 -10.69 10.05
CA GLN A 15 -12.39 -10.55 9.34
C GLN A 15 -12.49 -9.29 8.48
N GLN A 16 -11.73 -8.27 8.86
CA GLN A 16 -11.54 -7.07 8.05
C GLN A 16 -11.16 -7.55 6.64
N PRO A 17 -11.83 -7.09 5.57
CA PRO A 17 -11.50 -7.53 4.23
C PRO A 17 -10.00 -7.30 4.00
N GLN A 18 -9.31 -8.35 3.54
CA GLN A 18 -7.86 -8.31 3.34
C GLN A 18 -7.52 -7.23 2.29
N GLN A 19 -6.89 -6.14 2.73
CA GLN A 19 -6.57 -5.00 1.87
C GLN A 19 -5.21 -5.19 1.22
N ILE A 20 -5.18 -5.78 0.03
CA ILE A 20 -3.94 -6.00 -0.72
C ILE A 20 -3.56 -4.69 -1.44
N PRO A 21 -2.34 -4.16 -1.23
CA PRO A 21 -1.91 -2.97 -1.94
C PRO A 21 -1.69 -3.30 -3.42
N VAL A 22 -2.33 -2.52 -4.31
CA VAL A 22 -2.32 -2.77 -5.77
C VAL A 22 -1.34 -1.88 -6.54
N GLY A 23 -0.84 -0.82 -5.91
CA GLY A 23 0.02 0.17 -6.54
C GLY A 23 0.32 1.35 -5.61
N MET A 24 1.28 2.19 -6.03
CA MET A 24 1.64 3.43 -5.35
C MET A 24 1.51 4.60 -6.34
N ILE A 25 1.00 5.73 -5.85
CA ILE A 25 1.02 7.00 -6.55
C ILE A 25 1.69 8.04 -5.66
N THR A 26 2.52 8.88 -6.26
CA THR A 26 3.23 9.96 -5.57
C THR A 26 2.86 11.29 -6.19
N GLU A 27 3.13 12.38 -5.48
CA GLU A 27 2.93 13.74 -6.00
C GLU A 27 3.62 13.93 -7.37
N ARG A 28 4.84 13.39 -7.52
CA ARG A 28 5.59 13.46 -8.78
C ARG A 28 4.84 12.80 -9.94
N ASP A 29 4.11 11.71 -9.68
CA ASP A 29 3.34 11.02 -10.72
C ASP A 29 2.18 11.89 -11.20
N VAL A 30 1.52 12.59 -10.27
CA VAL A 30 0.43 13.53 -10.57
C VAL A 30 0.96 14.75 -11.34
N VAL A 31 2.03 15.38 -10.84
CA VAL A 31 2.64 16.57 -11.47
C VAL A 31 3.15 16.24 -12.87
N ASN A 32 3.86 15.10 -13.03
CA ASN A 32 4.35 14.67 -14.34
C ASN A 32 3.19 14.44 -15.32
N ARG A 33 2.06 13.89 -14.86
CA ARG A 33 0.92 13.66 -15.73
C ARG A 33 0.29 14.95 -16.22
N ILE A 34 0.03 15.89 -15.31
CA ILE A 34 -0.55 17.20 -15.65
C ILE A 34 0.41 17.97 -16.57
N ALA A 35 1.73 17.85 -16.37
CA ALA A 35 2.72 18.48 -17.23
C ALA A 35 2.72 17.94 -18.66
N ILE A 36 2.42 16.65 -18.87
CA ILE A 36 2.34 16.02 -20.20
C ILE A 36 1.05 16.43 -20.91
N ASP A 37 -0.09 16.42 -20.20
CA ASP A 37 -1.40 16.78 -20.76
C ASP A 37 -2.25 17.49 -19.69
N PRO A 38 -2.23 18.83 -19.65
CA PRO A 38 -2.96 19.61 -18.66
C PRO A 38 -4.48 19.46 -18.75
N SER A 39 -5.00 19.02 -19.89
CA SER A 39 -6.43 18.83 -20.12
C SER A 39 -6.93 17.47 -19.60
N ASN A 40 -6.01 16.54 -19.34
CA ASN A 40 -6.30 15.16 -18.99
C ASN A 40 -6.11 14.91 -17.49
N VAL A 41 -6.93 15.61 -16.70
CA VAL A 41 -6.97 15.49 -15.23
C VAL A 41 -7.88 14.34 -14.79
N TYR A 42 -8.74 13.84 -15.68
CA TYR A 42 -9.73 12.79 -15.43
C TYR A 42 -9.20 11.37 -15.73
N VAL A 43 -7.96 11.08 -15.35
CA VAL A 43 -7.35 9.76 -15.54
C VAL A 43 -7.68 8.85 -14.35
N SER A 44 -7.99 7.58 -14.63
CA SER A 44 -8.24 6.63 -13.55
C SER A 44 -6.98 6.41 -12.72
N VAL A 45 -7.11 6.28 -11.39
CA VAL A 45 -5.97 5.99 -10.51
C VAL A 45 -5.24 4.73 -10.96
N ARG A 46 -5.97 3.73 -11.48
CA ARG A 46 -5.43 2.47 -11.98
C ARG A 46 -4.46 2.65 -13.16
N GLU A 47 -4.63 3.69 -13.96
CA GLU A 47 -3.72 4.05 -15.06
C GLU A 47 -2.51 4.87 -14.58
N LEU A 48 -2.63 5.57 -13.45
CA LEU A 48 -1.55 6.38 -12.88
C LEU A 48 -0.64 5.62 -11.92
N ILE A 49 -1.09 4.50 -11.36
CA ILE A 49 -0.27 3.78 -10.37
C ILE A 49 1.04 3.26 -10.97
N SER A 50 2.14 3.44 -10.23
CA SER A 50 3.41 2.82 -10.57
C SER A 50 3.37 1.30 -10.32
N LYS A 51 3.89 0.51 -11.27
CA LYS A 51 4.01 -0.95 -11.21
C LYS A 51 5.40 -1.41 -11.68
N PRO A 52 5.96 -2.51 -11.14
CA PRO A 52 5.41 -3.35 -10.07
C PRO A 52 5.51 -2.68 -8.69
N LEU A 53 4.59 -3.03 -7.78
CA LEU A 53 4.68 -2.59 -6.39
C LEU A 53 5.87 -3.29 -5.72
N ILE A 54 6.81 -2.52 -5.20
CA ILE A 54 7.97 -3.07 -4.50
C ILE A 54 7.69 -2.97 -3.01
N THR A 55 7.56 -4.13 -2.39
CA THR A 55 7.22 -4.26 -0.98
C THR A 55 8.40 -4.78 -0.17
N ILE A 56 8.35 -4.55 1.14
CA ILE A 56 9.26 -5.12 2.13
C ILE A 56 8.45 -5.60 3.33
N PHE A 57 8.99 -6.57 4.07
CA PHE A 57 8.32 -7.10 5.24
C PHE A 57 8.58 -6.21 6.46
N GLU A 58 7.60 -6.05 7.35
CA GLU A 58 7.73 -5.19 8.55
C GLU A 58 8.89 -5.58 9.47
N ASN A 59 9.26 -6.86 9.47
CA ASN A 59 10.39 -7.38 10.26
C ASN A 59 11.71 -7.43 9.48
N SER A 60 11.77 -6.86 8.27
CA SER A 60 13.02 -6.73 7.52
C SER A 60 13.94 -5.67 8.12
N SER A 61 15.25 -5.86 7.98
CA SER A 61 16.24 -4.90 8.48
C SER A 61 16.35 -3.65 7.60
N LEU A 62 16.96 -2.60 8.14
CA LEU A 62 17.30 -1.40 7.36
C LEU A 62 18.22 -1.74 6.17
N MET A 63 19.14 -2.69 6.35
CA MET A 63 20.01 -3.14 5.26
C MET A 63 19.20 -3.80 4.15
N ASP A 64 18.20 -4.61 4.48
CA ASP A 64 17.32 -5.23 3.48
C ASP A 64 16.53 -4.18 2.68
N ALA A 65 16.10 -3.10 3.35
CA ALA A 65 15.46 -1.97 2.70
C ALA A 65 16.41 -1.28 1.70
N ILE A 66 17.64 -0.98 2.11
CA ILE A 66 18.65 -0.32 1.26
C ILE A 66 18.98 -1.21 0.05
N HIS A 67 19.24 -2.50 0.27
CA HIS A 67 19.52 -3.46 -0.82
C HIS A 67 18.32 -3.64 -1.75
N SER A 68 17.10 -3.49 -1.25
CA SER A 68 15.89 -3.54 -2.08
C SER A 68 15.70 -2.27 -2.91
N MET A 69 16.08 -1.12 -2.37
CA MET A 69 15.93 0.22 -2.97
C MET A 69 17.00 0.54 -4.02
N GLN A 70 18.29 0.36 -3.69
CA GLN A 70 19.43 0.77 -4.54
C GLN A 70 19.35 0.28 -6.00
N PRO A 71 19.22 -1.03 -6.27
CA PRO A 71 19.25 -1.53 -7.65
C PRO A 71 18.03 -1.10 -8.46
N LYS A 72 16.93 -0.71 -7.79
CA LYS A 72 15.69 -0.29 -8.43
C LYS A 72 15.58 1.23 -8.55
N ASN A 73 16.57 1.97 -8.03
CA ASN A 73 16.60 3.43 -7.98
C ASN A 73 15.31 4.05 -7.40
N ILE A 74 14.71 3.36 -6.42
CA ILE A 74 13.53 3.83 -5.70
C ILE A 74 13.94 4.34 -4.32
N ARG A 75 13.15 5.25 -3.77
CA ARG A 75 13.36 5.82 -2.44
C ARG A 75 12.24 5.49 -1.47
N ARG A 76 11.29 4.65 -1.89
CA ARG A 76 10.07 4.32 -1.14
C ARG A 76 9.79 2.85 -1.31
N LEU A 77 9.46 2.19 -0.20
CA LEU A 77 9.02 0.80 -0.16
C LEU A 77 7.67 0.74 0.55
N VAL A 78 6.80 -0.15 0.11
CA VAL A 78 5.56 -0.45 0.83
C VAL A 78 5.85 -1.53 1.86
N VAL A 79 5.63 -1.24 3.14
CA VAL A 79 5.83 -2.20 4.22
C VAL A 79 4.56 -3.05 4.38
N THR A 80 4.75 -4.37 4.46
CA THR A 80 3.68 -5.36 4.54
C THR A 80 3.89 -6.29 5.73
N ASP A 81 2.80 -6.72 6.36
CA ASP A 81 2.78 -7.76 7.40
C ASP A 81 2.26 -9.10 6.84
N TYR A 82 2.27 -10.16 7.66
CA TYR A 82 1.76 -11.49 7.26
C TYR A 82 0.25 -11.51 7.03
N SER A 83 -0.48 -10.50 7.53
CA SER A 83 -1.92 -10.33 7.30
C SER A 83 -2.23 -9.50 6.04
N SER A 84 -1.20 -9.13 5.26
CA SER A 84 -1.25 -8.21 4.13
C SER A 84 -1.82 -6.83 4.49
N LYS A 85 -1.83 -6.46 5.78
CA LYS A 85 -2.16 -5.10 6.22
C LYS A 85 -0.93 -4.23 5.99
N CYS A 86 -1.16 -3.11 5.32
CA CYS A 86 -0.13 -2.13 4.98
C CYS A 86 0.17 -1.29 6.22
N VAL A 87 1.43 -1.30 6.66
CA VAL A 87 1.88 -0.52 7.81
C VAL A 87 2.90 0.50 7.32
N ILE A 88 2.40 1.63 6.84
CA ILE A 88 3.11 2.92 6.80
C ILE A 88 4.14 3.11 5.66
N ASN A 89 4.22 4.37 5.22
CA ASN A 89 5.11 4.96 4.22
C ASN A 89 6.42 5.39 4.91
N ILE A 90 7.58 4.89 4.47
CA ILE A 90 8.87 5.48 4.85
C ILE A 90 9.19 6.61 3.86
N ALA A 91 9.22 7.83 4.38
CA ALA A 91 9.67 9.04 3.68
C ALA A 91 11.20 9.16 3.76
#